data_AF-X1S1C5-F1
#
_entry.id   AF-X1S1C5-F1
#
_cell.length_a   1.000
_cell.length_b   1.000
_cell.length_c   1.000
_cell.angle_alpha   90.00
_cell.angle_beta   90.00
_cell.angle_gamma   90.00
#
_symmetry.space_group_name_H-M   'P 1'
#
loop_
_entity.id
_entity.type
_entity.pdbx_description
1 polymer ?
#
loop_
_entity_poly.entity_id
_entity_poly.type
_entity_poly.pdbx_seq_one_letter_code
_entity_poly.pdbx_strand_id
1 'polypeptide(L)' 'LADEFPMLKIQGIVADFIYQLNLIPKTEKILFCFFGSTIGNLNTTGIKEFMKLLGEEMQEGDSFLLGIDMIKDSAVLEKA' A
#
# COMPACT_ATOMS: atom_id res chain seq x y z
N LEU A 1 19.80 -8.32 1.39
CA LEU A 1 18.47 -8.89 1.08
C LEU A 1 18.55 -10.16 0.25
N ALA A 2 18.77 -10.13 -1.06
CA ALA A 2 18.85 -11.38 -1.84
C ALA A 2 20.01 -12.29 -1.40
N ASP A 3 21.19 -11.70 -1.16
CA ASP A 3 22.37 -12.44 -0.67
C ASP A 3 22.21 -12.94 0.78
N GLU A 4 21.41 -12.24 1.58
CA GLU A 4 21.16 -12.57 2.99
C GLU A 4 20.03 -13.59 3.16
N PHE A 5 19.10 -13.65 2.20
CA PHE A 5 17.95 -14.54 2.18
C PHE A 5 17.82 -15.24 0.83
N PRO A 6 18.62 -16.28 0.55
CA PRO A 6 18.69 -16.92 -0.79
C PRO A 6 17.36 -17.55 -1.26
N MET A 7 16.47 -17.87 -0.33
CA MET A 7 15.13 -18.42 -0.62
C MET A 7 14.08 -17.34 -0.92
N LEU A 8 14.39 -16.06 -0.66
CA LEU A 8 13.48 -14.95 -0.91
C LEU A 8 13.47 -14.62 -2.40
N LYS A 9 12.32 -14.79 -3.04
CA LYS A 9 12.10 -14.33 -4.42
C LYS A 9 11.71 -12.85 -4.40
N ILE A 10 12.53 -12.00 -5.01
CA ILE A 10 12.27 -10.56 -5.12
C ILE A 10 11.92 -10.23 -6.56
N GLN A 11 10.76 -9.62 -6.76
CA GLN A 11 10.32 -9.10 -8.05
C GLN A 11 10.01 -7.61 -7.90
N GLY A 12 10.81 -6.76 -8.54
CA GLY A 12 10.52 -5.33 -8.65
C GLY A 12 9.52 -5.07 -9.77
N ILE A 13 8.57 -4.18 -9.52
CA ILE A 13 7.57 -3.75 -10.51
C ILE A 13 7.62 -2.22 -10.57
N VAL A 14 7.84 -1.68 -11.78
CA VAL A 14 7.74 -0.25 -12.03
C VAL A 14 6.30 0.04 -12.46
N ALA A 15 5.54 0.67 -11.59
CA ALA A 15 4.11 0.90 -11.78
C ALA A 15 3.66 2.19 -11.10
N ASP A 16 2.61 2.80 -11.65
CA ASP A 16 1.73 3.66 -10.89
C ASP A 16 0.83 2.78 -10.01
N PHE A 17 1.16 2.70 -8.72
CA PHE A 17 0.44 1.83 -7.78
C PHE A 17 -1.02 2.24 -7.56
N ILE A 18 -1.45 3.42 -8.03
CA ILE A 18 -2.86 3.83 -7.93
C ILE A 18 -3.68 3.15 -9.01
N TYR A 19 -3.15 3.06 -10.23
CA TYR A 19 -3.90 2.63 -11.41
C TYR A 19 -3.46 1.29 -12.00
N GLN A 20 -2.32 0.76 -11.57
CA GLN A 20 -1.68 -0.42 -12.17
C GLN A 20 -1.46 -1.57 -11.18
N LEU A 21 -2.35 -1.70 -10.19
CA LEU A 21 -2.34 -2.82 -9.23
C LEU A 21 -2.47 -4.19 -9.92
N ASN A 22 -3.10 -4.24 -11.09
CA ASN A 22 -3.23 -5.43 -11.93
C ASN A 22 -1.89 -6.01 -12.43
N LEU A 23 -0.78 -5.28 -12.28
CA LEU A 23 0.57 -5.77 -12.59
C LEU A 23 1.13 -6.67 -11.48
N ILE A 24 0.51 -6.69 -10.29
CA ILE A 24 0.92 -7.52 -9.17
C ILE A 24 0.60 -8.99 -9.50
N PRO A 25 1.58 -9.90 -9.46
CA PRO A 25 1.34 -11.33 -9.73
C PRO A 25 0.37 -11.93 -8.72
N LYS A 26 -0.62 -12.69 -9.22
CA LYS A 26 -1.56 -13.42 -8.37
C LYS A 26 -0.87 -14.65 -7.77
N THR A 27 -0.90 -14.76 -6.45
CA THR A 27 -0.36 -15.89 -5.68
C THR A 27 -1.39 -16.31 -4.64
N GLU A 28 -1.23 -17.47 -3.99
CA GLU A 28 -2.30 -18.03 -3.15
C GLU A 28 -2.74 -17.13 -1.98
N LYS A 29 -1.83 -16.34 -1.40
CA LYS A 29 -2.13 -15.37 -0.33
C LYS A 29 -1.17 -14.20 -0.38
N ILE A 30 -1.72 -13.00 -0.52
CA ILE A 30 -0.97 -11.74 -0.59
C ILE A 30 -1.32 -10.87 0.62
N LEU A 31 -0.28 -10.36 1.28
CA LEU A 31 -0.38 -9.25 2.21
C LEU A 31 -0.02 -7.96 1.45
N PHE A 32 -1.03 -7.14 1.16
CA PHE A 32 -0.84 -5.81 0.62
C PHE A 32 -0.44 -4.86 1.75
N CYS A 33 0.74 -4.25 1.64
CA CYS A 33 1.25 -3.29 2.63
C CYS A 33 1.31 -1.90 2.02
N PHE A 34 0.59 -0.94 2.60
CA PHE A 34 0.62 0.47 2.16
C PHE A 34 0.92 1.38 3.34
N PHE A 35 2.20 1.75 3.48
CA PHE A 35 2.72 2.45 4.66
C PHE A 35 3.06 3.92 4.38
N GLY A 36 3.47 4.61 5.45
CA GLY A 36 3.94 6.00 5.39
C GLY A 36 2.84 7.04 5.25
N SER A 37 1.56 6.65 5.47
CA SER A 37 0.42 7.54 5.26
C SER A 37 0.34 8.11 3.84
N THR A 38 0.91 7.42 2.85
CA THR A 38 0.94 7.83 1.44
C THR A 38 -0.47 8.01 0.87
N ILE A 39 -1.45 7.28 1.43
CA ILE A 39 -2.87 7.45 1.12
C ILE A 39 -3.39 8.87 1.38
N GLY A 40 -2.80 9.59 2.33
CA GLY A 40 -3.15 10.97 2.68
C GLY A 40 -2.80 11.99 1.59
N ASN A 41 -1.98 11.62 0.60
CA ASN A 41 -1.71 12.45 -0.57
C ASN A 41 -2.84 12.41 -1.60
N LEU A 42 -3.79 11.48 -1.46
CA LEU A 42 -4.92 11.34 -2.37
C LEU A 42 -6.11 12.16 -1.88
N ASN A 43 -6.84 12.76 -2.82
CA ASN A 43 -8.15 13.34 -2.51
C ASN A 43 -9.20 12.24 -2.29
N THR A 44 -10.39 12.61 -1.84
CA THR A 44 -11.47 11.66 -1.54
C THR A 44 -11.85 10.78 -2.73
N THR A 45 -11.81 11.30 -3.95
CA THR A 45 -12.08 10.51 -5.17
C THR A 45 -10.98 9.49 -5.42
N GLY A 46 -9.71 9.92 -5.34
CA GLY A 46 -8.55 9.03 -5.51
C GLY A 46 -8.50 7.91 -4.47
N ILE A 47 -8.86 8.19 -3.21
CA ILE A 47 -8.96 7.16 -2.18
C ILE A 47 -10.01 6.11 -2.56
N LYS A 48 -11.20 6.55 -3.00
CA LYS A 48 -12.28 5.64 -3.40
C LYS A 48 -11.89 4.78 -4.60
N GLU A 49 -11.25 5.38 -5.59
CA GLU A 49 -10.77 4.67 -6.79
C GLU A 49 -9.70 3.63 -6.42
N PHE A 50 -8.70 4.03 -5.63
CA PHE A 50 -7.65 3.13 -5.16
C PHE A 50 -8.22 1.94 -4.37
N MET A 51 -9.13 2.19 -3.41
CA MET A 51 -9.73 1.12 -2.61
C MET A 51 -10.59 0.17 -3.46
N LYS A 52 -11.28 0.71 -4.47
CA LYS A 52 -12.04 -0.11 -5.42
C LYS A 52 -11.10 -1.02 -6.22
N LEU A 53 -10.05 -0.45 -6.83
CA LEU A 53 -9.09 -1.21 -7.64
C LEU A 53 -8.34 -2.26 -6.80
N LEU A 54 -7.96 -1.92 -5.57
CA LEU A 54 -7.35 -2.86 -4.64
C LEU A 54 -8.30 -4.03 -4.34
N GLY A 55 -9.57 -3.74 -4.04
CA GLY A 55 -10.57 -4.77 -3.79
C GLY A 55 -10.87 -5.66 -5.00
N GLU A 56 -10.75 -5.13 -6.23
CA GLU A 56 -10.88 -5.91 -7.47
C GLU A 56 -9.69 -6.84 -7.72
N GLU A 57 -8.49 -6.49 -7.23
CA GLU A 57 -7.31 -7.33 -7.37
C GLU A 57 -7.12 -8.36 -6.25
N MET A 58 -7.61 -8.06 -5.04
CA MET A 58 -7.53 -8.98 -3.89
C MET A 58 -8.33 -10.26 -4.11
N GLN A 59 -7.75 -11.38 -3.70
CA GLN A 59 -8.37 -12.70 -3.69
C GLN A 59 -8.85 -13.06 -2.29
N GLU A 60 -9.69 -14.09 -2.20
CA GLU A 60 -10.12 -14.62 -0.90
C GLU A 60 -8.91 -15.07 -0.08
N GLY A 61 -8.79 -14.57 1.16
CA GLY A 61 -7.67 -14.86 2.05
C GLY A 61 -6.54 -13.83 2.00
N ASP A 62 -6.57 -12.89 1.06
CA ASP A 62 -5.65 -11.75 1.06
C ASP A 62 -5.93 -10.82 2.23
N SER A 63 -4.91 -10.05 2.60
CA SER A 63 -5.01 -9.07 3.68
C SER A 63 -4.44 -7.73 3.25
N PHE A 64 -5.01 -6.66 3.79
CA PHE A 64 -4.53 -5.30 3.56
C PHE A 64 -4.11 -4.67 4.88
N LEU A 65 -2.86 -4.23 4.93
CA LEU A 65 -2.27 -3.53 6.06
C LEU A 65 -1.93 -2.09 5.66
N LEU A 66 -2.67 -1.15 6.22
CA LEU A 66 -2.62 0.27 5.89
C LEU A 66 -2.08 1.09 7.07
N GLY A 67 -1.04 1.89 6.81
CA GLY A 67 -0.55 2.89 7.76
C GLY A 67 -1.15 4.26 7.47
N ILE A 68 -1.89 4.82 8.42
CA ILE A 68 -2.50 6.16 8.35
C ILE A 68 -1.92 7.02 9.49
N ASP A 69 -1.44 8.23 9.18
CA ASP A 69 -1.08 9.21 10.21
C ASP A 69 -2.35 9.90 10.72
N MET A 70 -2.45 9.99 12.04
CA MET A 70 -3.60 10.63 12.68
C MET A 70 -3.35 12.12 12.85
N ILE A 71 -4.44 12.89 12.89
CA ILE A 71 -4.39 14.31 13.24
C ILE A 71 -3.72 14.45 14.61
N LYS A 72 -2.67 15.26 14.66
CA LYS A 72 -1.93 15.63 15.86
C LYS A 72 -2.32 17.05 16.25
N ASP A 73 -2.15 17.38 17.53
CA ASP A 73 -2.29 18.75 18.00
C ASP A 73 -1.19 19.64 17.37
N SER A 74 -1.61 20.69 16.64
CA SER A 74 -0.68 21.62 16.02
C SER A 74 0.17 22.36 17.04
N ALA A 75 -0.37 22.65 18.23
CA ALA A 75 0.38 23.29 19.31
C ALA A 75 1.47 22.38 19.91
N VAL A 76 1.40 21.06 19.68
CA VAL A 76 2.44 20.11 20.05
C VAL A 76 3.48 19.98 18.93
N LEU A 77 3.05 20.00 17.66
CA LEU A 77 3.94 19.91 16.49
C LEU A 77 4.75 21.18 16.23
N GLU A 78 4.17 22.35 16.49
CA GLU A 78 4.73 23.66 16.13
C GLU A 78 5.36 24.39 17.32
N LYS A 79 5.59 23.68 18.44
CA LYS A 79 6.33 24.24 19.58
C LYS A 79 7.80 24.43 19.20
N ALA A 80 8.11 25.65 18.75
CA ALA A 80 9.44 26.22 18.59
C ALA A 80 9.74 27.24 19.71
#